data_AF-A0A7W0UT41-F1
#
_entry.id   AF-A0A7W0UT41-F1
#
_cell.length_a   1.000
_cell.length_b   1.000
_cell.length_c   1.000
_cell.angle_alpha   90.00
_cell.angle_beta   90.00
_cell.angle_gamma   90.00
#
_symmetry.space_group_name_H-M   'P 1'
#
loop_
_entity.id
_entity.type
_entity.pdbx_description
1 polymer ?
#
loop_
_entity_poly.entity_id
_entity_poly.type
_entity_poly.pdbx_seq_one_letter_code
_entity_poly.pdbx_strand_id
1 'polypeptide(L)'
;MARAGFSFRDGERLIRFAAAAVAEAPELIEAQGLGGYALLSTQRALGSAPPSLVEGAEVVLNVPHGPVPEAAAAVREAVAGRPMVALGGGRVIDAAKAIAGVDGLRCAAIPTT
;
A
#
# COMPACT_ATOMS: atom_id res chain seq x y z
N MET A 1 12.24 3.47 27.73
CA MET A 1 11.98 4.64 26.86
C MET A 1 11.29 4.15 25.61
N ALA A 2 10.07 4.63 25.32
CA ALA A 2 9.47 4.39 24.01
C ALA A 2 10.32 5.11 22.96
N ARG A 3 10.79 4.41 21.91
CA ARG A 3 11.45 5.07 20.78
C ARG A 3 10.44 6.03 20.16
N ALA A 4 10.76 7.33 20.12
CA ALA A 4 9.96 8.32 19.43
C ALA A 4 9.80 7.92 17.94
N GLY A 5 8.61 8.18 17.38
CA GLY A 5 8.41 8.00 15.95
C GLY A 5 9.30 8.92 15.13
N PHE A 6 9.56 8.57 13.87
CA PHE A 6 10.37 9.36 12.95
C PHE A 6 9.73 9.46 11.57
N SER A 7 10.22 10.46 10.83
CA SER A 7 10.03 10.57 9.39
C SER A 7 11.41 10.65 8.75
N PHE A 8 11.64 9.86 7.72
CA PHE A 8 12.90 9.81 7.00
C PHE A 8 12.64 9.87 5.50
N ARG A 9 13.38 10.73 4.79
CA ARG A 9 13.31 10.87 3.34
C ARG A 9 14.58 10.28 2.73
N ASP A 10 14.40 9.29 1.86
CA ASP A 10 15.44 8.62 1.10
C ASP A 10 15.16 8.80 -0.40
N GLY A 11 15.71 9.87 -0.98
CA GLY A 11 15.34 10.33 -2.31
C GLY A 11 13.83 10.65 -2.40
N GLU A 12 13.15 10.01 -3.35
CA GLU A 12 11.69 10.12 -3.55
C GLU A 12 10.88 9.37 -2.47
N ARG A 13 11.52 8.50 -1.67
CA ARG A 13 10.82 7.67 -0.69
C ARG A 13 10.65 8.41 0.64
N LEU A 14 9.42 8.46 1.14
CA LEU A 14 9.11 8.86 2.51
C LEU A 14 8.86 7.62 3.36
N ILE A 15 9.55 7.51 4.49
CA ILE A 15 9.33 6.50 5.51
C ILE A 15 8.76 7.19 6.74
N ARG A 16 7.53 6.81 7.11
CA ARG A 16 6.90 7.22 8.36
C ARG A 16 6.83 6.02 9.30
N PHE A 17 7.43 6.14 10.48
CA PHE A 17 7.40 5.10 11.51
C PHE A 17 6.99 5.71 12.84
N ALA A 18 5.83 5.33 13.36
CA ALA A 18 5.37 5.69 14.69
C ALA A 18 4.28 4.71 15.15
N ALA A 19 4.02 4.69 16.46
CA ALA A 19 2.79 4.09 16.97
C ALA A 19 1.59 4.79 16.33
N ALA A 20 0.62 4.01 15.83
CA ALA A 20 -0.57 4.51 15.15
C ALA A 20 -0.32 5.40 13.91
N ALA A 21 0.86 5.33 13.27
CA ALA A 21 1.18 6.10 12.06
C ALA A 21 0.19 5.89 10.90
N VAL A 22 -0.52 4.76 10.88
CA VAL A 22 -1.55 4.48 9.87
C VAL A 22 -2.70 5.50 9.89
N ALA A 23 -2.95 6.17 11.03
CA ALA A 23 -3.93 7.24 11.11
C ALA A 23 -3.54 8.47 10.27
N GLU A 24 -2.23 8.66 10.04
CA GLU A 24 -1.67 9.72 9.18
C GLU A 24 -1.66 9.32 7.69
N ALA A 25 -1.98 8.04 7.37
CA ALA A 25 -1.84 7.52 6.02
C ALA A 25 -2.63 8.30 4.96
N PRO A 26 -3.90 8.71 5.16
CA PRO A 26 -4.64 9.44 4.15
C PRO A 26 -3.94 10.74 3.71
N GLU A 27 -3.45 11.53 4.67
CA GLU A 27 -2.74 12.78 4.39
C GLU A 27 -1.40 12.52 3.68
N LEU A 28 -0.67 11.49 4.10
CA LEU A 28 0.60 11.12 3.49
C LEU A 28 0.42 10.59 2.06
N ILE A 29 -0.62 9.79 1.80
CA ILE A 29 -0.95 9.26 0.48
C ILE A 29 -1.26 10.42 -0.48
N GLU A 30 -2.12 11.35 -0.06
CA GLU A 30 -2.45 12.54 -0.85
C GLU A 30 -1.20 13.40 -1.13
N ALA A 31 -0.40 13.68 -0.09
CA ALA A 31 0.82 14.47 -0.21
C ALA A 31 1.90 13.81 -1.11
N GLN A 32 1.85 12.49 -1.31
CA GLN A 32 2.74 11.77 -2.23
C GLN A 32 2.17 11.64 -3.66
N GLY A 33 1.02 12.25 -3.94
CA GLY A 33 0.37 12.22 -5.25
C GLY A 33 -0.20 10.84 -5.59
N LEU A 34 -0.65 10.11 -4.57
CA LEU A 34 -1.26 8.78 -4.70
C LEU A 34 -2.79 8.83 -4.56
N GLY A 35 -3.43 9.99 -4.76
CA GLY A 35 -4.90 10.10 -4.77
C GLY A 35 -5.55 9.19 -5.82
N GLY A 36 -6.77 8.72 -5.56
CA GLY A 36 -7.46 7.77 -6.46
C GLY A 36 -6.75 6.41 -6.56
N TYR A 37 -6.17 5.93 -5.46
CA TYR A 37 -5.37 4.70 -5.48
C TYR A 37 -6.22 3.42 -5.52
N ALA A 38 -5.60 2.37 -6.05
CA ALA A 38 -6.00 1.00 -5.80
C ALA A 38 -5.39 0.50 -4.48
N LEU A 39 -6.22 0.05 -3.54
CA LEU A 39 -5.79 -0.58 -2.30
C LEU A 39 -5.58 -2.08 -2.53
N LEU A 40 -4.33 -2.54 -2.52
CA LEU A 40 -3.99 -3.96 -2.58
C LEU A 40 -3.85 -4.50 -1.16
N SER A 41 -4.61 -5.54 -0.83
CA SER A 41 -4.59 -6.11 0.53
C SER A 41 -5.01 -7.58 0.55
N THR A 42 -5.16 -8.16 1.74
CA THR A 42 -5.82 -9.45 1.97
C THR A 42 -7.01 -9.23 2.89
N GLN A 43 -8.00 -10.14 2.87
CA GLN A 43 -9.11 -10.09 3.83
C GLN A 43 -8.63 -9.95 5.30
N ARG A 44 -7.56 -10.66 5.67
CA ARG A 44 -6.96 -10.56 7.00
C ARG A 44 -6.45 -9.15 7.32
N ALA A 45 -5.66 -8.56 6.43
CA ALA A 45 -5.06 -7.24 6.67
C ALA A 45 -6.11 -6.12 6.63
N LEU A 46 -7.12 -6.24 5.76
CA LEU A 46 -8.28 -5.34 5.71
C LEU A 46 -9.06 -5.31 7.02
N GLY A 47 -9.16 -6.45 7.74
CA GLY A 47 -9.83 -6.51 9.04
C GLY A 47 -9.20 -5.62 10.12
N SER A 48 -7.95 -5.20 9.92
CA SER A 48 -7.22 -4.25 10.80
C SER A 48 -6.98 -2.88 10.17
N ALA A 49 -7.49 -2.63 8.96
CA ALA A 49 -7.31 -1.36 8.26
C ALA A 49 -8.15 -0.26 8.93
N PRO A 50 -7.63 0.98 9.05
CA PRO A 50 -8.48 2.12 9.35
C PRO A 50 -9.54 2.31 8.26
N PRO A 51 -10.80 2.64 8.60
CA PRO A 51 -11.86 2.86 7.61
C PRO A 51 -11.51 3.91 6.56
N SER A 52 -10.83 4.99 6.96
CA SER A 52 -10.40 6.07 6.08
C SER A 52 -9.47 5.61 4.95
N LEU A 53 -8.68 4.56 5.17
CA LEU A 53 -7.81 3.99 4.13
C LEU A 53 -8.62 3.19 3.09
N VAL A 54 -9.72 2.56 3.51
CA VAL A 54 -10.60 1.81 2.61
C VAL A 54 -11.50 2.77 1.84
N GLU A 55 -12.07 3.76 2.51
CA GLU A 55 -12.94 4.79 1.94
C GLU A 55 -12.21 5.71 0.95
N GLY A 56 -10.92 5.99 1.19
CA GLY A 56 -10.09 6.77 0.27
C GLY A 56 -9.65 6.02 -0.99
N ALA A 57 -9.82 4.69 -1.04
CA ALA A 57 -9.45 3.89 -2.18
C ALA A 57 -10.52 3.94 -3.27
N GLU A 58 -10.12 4.09 -4.53
CA GLU A 58 -11.06 4.01 -5.65
C GLU A 58 -11.50 2.55 -5.91
N VAL A 59 -10.59 1.61 -5.62
CA VAL A 59 -10.85 0.18 -5.68
C VAL A 59 -10.06 -0.56 -4.62
N VAL A 60 -10.66 -1.60 -4.04
CA VAL A 60 -10.00 -2.50 -3.09
C VAL A 60 -9.83 -3.86 -3.75
N LEU A 61 -8.58 -4.31 -3.87
CA LEU A 61 -8.20 -5.53 -4.57
C LEU A 61 -7.63 -6.56 -3.58
N ASN A 62 -8.27 -7.72 -3.52
CA ASN A 62 -7.80 -8.84 -2.70
C ASN A 62 -6.69 -9.60 -3.42
N VAL A 63 -5.46 -9.46 -2.93
CA VAL A 63 -4.26 -10.15 -3.44
C VAL A 63 -4.29 -11.62 -3.01
N PRO A 64 -4.42 -12.57 -3.95
CA PRO A 64 -4.56 -13.98 -3.61
C PRO A 64 -3.27 -14.55 -3.02
N HIS A 65 -3.41 -15.66 -2.29
CA HIS A 65 -2.25 -16.46 -1.88
C HIS A 65 -1.54 -17.07 -3.09
N GLY A 66 -0.28 -17.43 -2.92
CA GLY A 66 0.56 -18.01 -3.96
C GLY A 66 1.86 -17.23 -4.13
N PRO A 67 2.68 -17.59 -5.13
CA PRO A 67 3.89 -16.87 -5.45
C PRO A 67 3.55 -15.47 -6.00
N VAL A 68 4.50 -14.54 -5.85
CA VAL A 68 4.30 -13.11 -6.14
C VAL A 68 3.91 -12.85 -7.60
N PRO A 69 4.54 -13.45 -8.62
CA PRO A 69 4.17 -13.22 -10.02
C PRO A 69 2.71 -13.52 -10.31
N GLU A 70 2.20 -14.64 -9.82
CA GLU A 70 0.81 -15.08 -10.01
C GLU A 70 -0.15 -14.18 -9.24
N ALA A 71 0.21 -13.82 -8.00
CA ALA A 71 -0.61 -12.93 -7.17
C ALA A 71 -0.70 -11.50 -7.76
N ALA A 72 0.39 -11.00 -8.34
CA ALA A 72 0.42 -9.71 -9.02
C ALA A 72 -0.41 -9.75 -10.31
N ALA A 73 -0.21 -10.78 -11.14
CA ALA A 73 -0.96 -10.95 -12.39
C ALA A 73 -2.48 -11.00 -12.15
N ALA A 74 -2.92 -11.67 -11.08
CA ALA A 74 -4.34 -11.80 -10.74
C ALA A 74 -5.05 -10.46 -10.42
N VAL A 75 -4.31 -9.41 -10.04
CA VAL A 75 -4.90 -8.10 -9.68
C VAL A 75 -4.48 -6.97 -10.60
N ARG A 76 -3.44 -7.16 -11.45
CA ARG A 76 -2.82 -6.11 -12.28
C ARG A 76 -3.83 -5.40 -13.18
N GLU A 77 -4.67 -6.14 -13.90
CA GLU A 77 -5.66 -5.51 -14.80
C GLU A 77 -6.63 -4.61 -14.02
N ALA A 78 -7.05 -5.03 -12.83
CA ALA A 78 -7.99 -4.30 -11.99
C ALA A 78 -7.37 -3.03 -11.33
N VAL A 79 -6.04 -2.93 -11.25
CA VAL A 79 -5.37 -1.67 -10.88
C VAL A 79 -5.71 -0.57 -11.88
N ALA A 80 -5.84 -0.92 -13.16
CA ALA A 80 -6.22 -0.04 -14.26
C ALA A 80 -5.45 1.30 -14.30
N GLY A 81 -4.12 1.23 -14.12
CA GLY A 81 -3.23 2.39 -14.21
C GLY A 81 -3.26 3.33 -13.00
N ARG A 82 -3.97 2.98 -11.93
CA ARG A 82 -4.00 3.79 -10.70
C ARG A 82 -2.71 3.68 -9.90
N PRO A 83 -2.33 4.71 -9.13
CA PRO A 83 -1.36 4.53 -8.07
C PRO A 83 -1.84 3.46 -7.08
N MET A 84 -0.91 2.81 -6.37
CA MET A 84 -1.25 1.72 -5.45
C MET A 84 -0.89 2.04 -4.01
N VAL A 85 -1.73 1.59 -3.09
CA VAL A 85 -1.38 1.48 -1.67
C VAL A 85 -1.46 0.00 -1.30
N ALA A 86 -0.35 -0.56 -0.83
CA ALA A 86 -0.26 -1.96 -0.43
C ALA A 86 -0.35 -2.09 1.09
N LEU A 87 -1.44 -2.66 1.61
CA LEU A 87 -1.63 -2.95 3.02
C LEU A 87 -1.45 -4.45 3.29
N GLY A 88 -0.38 -4.82 3.98
CA GLY A 88 -0.16 -6.22 4.37
C GLY A 88 1.30 -6.60 4.54
N GLY A 89 1.56 -7.90 4.51
CA GLY A 89 2.92 -8.44 4.59
C GLY A 89 3.67 -8.43 3.26
N GLY A 90 4.87 -9.02 3.26
CA GLY A 90 5.81 -9.00 2.13
C GLY A 90 5.19 -9.34 0.77
N ARG A 91 4.37 -10.39 0.68
CA ARG A 91 3.69 -10.78 -0.58
C ARG A 91 2.83 -9.67 -1.18
N VAL A 92 2.04 -8.96 -0.37
CA VAL A 92 1.16 -7.88 -0.87
C VAL A 92 2.01 -6.73 -1.38
N ILE A 93 3.05 -6.37 -0.62
CA ILE A 93 3.98 -5.29 -0.96
C ILE A 93 4.74 -5.63 -2.25
N ASP A 94 5.25 -6.85 -2.38
CA ASP A 94 6.02 -7.27 -3.53
C ASP A 94 5.15 -7.42 -4.79
N ALA A 95 3.88 -7.79 -4.65
CA ALA A 95 2.93 -7.76 -5.75
C ALA A 95 2.71 -6.32 -6.26
N ALA A 96 2.54 -5.34 -5.35
CA ALA A 96 2.43 -3.94 -5.73
C ALA A 96 3.71 -3.41 -6.38
N LYS A 97 4.90 -3.79 -5.89
CA LYS A 97 6.18 -3.46 -6.52
C LYS A 97 6.30 -4.05 -7.93
N ALA A 98 5.89 -5.31 -8.11
CA ALA A 98 5.94 -5.96 -9.41
C ALA A 98 5.07 -5.24 -10.45
N ILE A 99 3.83 -4.89 -10.06
CA ILE A 99 2.92 -4.12 -10.93
C ILE A 99 3.50 -2.73 -11.19
N ALA A 100 3.95 -2.03 -10.15
CA ALA A 100 4.50 -0.68 -10.25
C ALA A 100 5.72 -0.63 -11.19
N GLY A 101 6.62 -1.61 -11.07
CA GLY A 101 7.81 -1.71 -11.90
C GLY A 101 7.53 -2.00 -13.36
N VAL A 102 6.50 -2.80 -13.67
CA VAL A 102 6.11 -3.12 -15.05
C VAL A 102 5.30 -2.00 -15.69
N ASP A 103 4.39 -1.38 -14.94
CA ASP A 103 3.44 -0.39 -15.47
C ASP A 103 3.90 1.06 -15.28
N GLY A 104 5.05 1.29 -14.65
CA GLY A 104 5.58 2.63 -14.37
C GLY A 104 4.72 3.42 -13.36
N LEU A 105 4.01 2.72 -12.48
CA LEU A 105 3.06 3.31 -11.53
C LEU A 105 3.74 3.64 -10.20
N ARG A 106 3.18 4.62 -9.48
CA ARG A 106 3.58 4.93 -8.10
C ARG A 106 2.94 3.95 -7.13
N CYS A 107 3.65 3.59 -6.07
CA CYS A 107 3.10 2.79 -4.98
C CYS A 107 3.61 3.24 -3.60
N ALA A 108 2.75 3.10 -2.59
CA ALA A 108 3.11 3.14 -1.18
C ALA A 108 2.83 1.80 -0.49
N ALA A 109 3.47 1.58 0.66
CA ALA A 109 3.29 0.37 1.45
C ALA A 109 2.97 0.70 2.91
N ILE A 110 2.07 -0.08 3.50
CA ILE A 110 1.74 -0.10 4.92
C ILE A 110 2.03 -1.53 5.41
N PRO A 111 3.26 -1.81 5.87
CA PRO A 111 3.69 -3.16 6.21
C PRO A 111 3.05 -3.67 7.50
N THR A 112 2.68 -4.95 7.53
CA THR A 112 2.11 -5.61 8.71
C THR A 112 2.96 -6.78 9.24
N THR A 113 4.09 -7.09 8.60
CA THR A 113 5.05 -8.18 8.97
C THR A 113 6.46 -7.82 8.56
#